data_AF-A0A7W0NKH8-F1
#
_entry.id   AF-A0A7W0NKH8-F1
#
_cell.length_a   1.000
_cell.length_b   1.000
_cell.length_c   1.000
_cell.angle_alpha   90.00
_cell.angle_beta   90.00
_cell.angle_gamma   90.00
#
_symmetry.space_group_name_H-M   'P 1'
#
loop_
_entity.id
_entity.type
_entity.pdbx_description
1 polymer ?
#
loop_
_entity_poly.entity_id
_entity_poly.type
_entity_poly.pdbx_seq_one_letter_code
_entity_poly.pdbx_strand_id
1 'polypeptide(L)'
;MLPLLVVGTLGAACPPSAQAQESPLGLEVTSAAGRPAMAGVVRLAVAATAAGPLAFDWSADGGRTWLPIAVDADPLDGWSADWDSRPFSGKTLVRAVAADGTAEIMRVTVDNDPPRVVIRLTRRVSNGAGAPAAGVVSASEPVTSTLLLSRPGGRPRRLKLRSPEANRSTFAWDGRSGGSLAADGTYQLRVLVADMAGNEAQASATILLDTTAPRVERLHVLADSGGRAVRVRAHVAERNALASVELRIRATNGGATQTVRRLRGSAGPISLDWRRGRPLRPGAYRIEIVATDMAGNATTATGPSQLVRYPVRTTLVSRVRTAHRQVALTFDDCYDRAAWERILDILAGARLRAAFFCPGQAVLAAPHAARRTFAEGHVIGSHGWDHADFSFLPFESALQRLLHDSAVWWGTHRAAATPYFRPPYGAYSPATLAAAGAAGYTETVLWDVDPRDWTRPGTAVLTQRVLADARPGSIILLHTLTETAAALPTLLEALRRRGLLPVGIDELIAASEYRVSAPGWPWARAGAR
;
A
#
# COMPACT_ATOMS: atom_id res chain seq x y z
N MET A 1 62.54 35.77 18.85
CA MET A 1 62.05 36.18 20.18
C MET A 1 61.27 35.01 20.78
N LEU A 2 61.91 34.34 21.75
CA LEU A 2 61.35 33.46 22.79
C LEU A 2 60.35 34.23 23.70
N PRO A 3 59.65 33.64 24.71
CA PRO A 3 59.21 32.23 24.90
C PRO A 3 57.89 32.03 25.71
N LEU A 4 57.57 30.73 25.92
CA LEU A 4 56.98 30.02 27.09
C LEU A 4 56.27 30.75 28.26
N LEU A 5 55.14 30.11 28.66
CA LEU A 5 54.78 29.56 29.99
C LEU A 5 54.93 30.44 31.28
N VAL A 6 53.84 30.54 32.08
CA VAL A 6 53.70 30.03 33.48
C VAL A 6 52.49 30.69 34.19
N VAL A 7 51.60 29.82 34.70
CA VAL A 7 50.83 29.77 35.96
C VAL A 7 50.52 31.06 36.74
N GLY A 8 49.26 31.18 37.18
CA GLY A 8 48.89 31.98 38.36
C GLY A 8 47.38 31.98 38.63
N THR A 9 46.86 30.99 39.36
CA THR A 9 45.53 31.03 39.97
C THR A 9 45.49 32.05 41.10
N LEU A 10 44.62 33.06 41.00
CA LEU A 10 44.17 33.87 42.14
C LEU A 10 42.64 33.96 42.08
N GLY A 11 42.01 33.38 43.09
CA GLY A 11 40.58 33.46 43.32
C GLY A 11 40.15 34.88 43.65
N ALA A 12 39.07 35.33 43.02
CA ALA A 12 38.29 36.48 43.45
C ALA A 12 36.89 35.99 43.79
N ALA A 13 36.44 36.39 44.97
CA ALA A 13 35.31 35.86 45.72
C ALA A 13 33.97 35.97 44.99
N CYS A 14 33.21 34.87 45.02
CA CYS A 14 31.77 34.86 44.82
C CYS A 14 31.11 35.31 46.14
N PRO A 15 30.07 36.16 46.14
CA PRO A 15 29.40 36.57 47.37
C PRO A 15 28.74 35.36 48.05
N PRO A 16 28.63 35.35 49.39
CA PRO A 16 28.08 34.22 50.11
C PRO A 16 26.62 34.01 49.70
N SER A 17 26.33 32.76 49.34
CA SER A 17 25.00 32.17 49.26
C SER A 17 24.20 32.55 50.51
N ALA A 18 23.00 33.12 50.30
CA ALA A 18 22.03 33.36 51.34
C ALA A 18 21.82 32.06 52.14
N GLN A 19 22.22 32.09 53.41
CA GLN A 19 21.96 31.03 54.38
C GLN A 19 20.45 30.78 54.43
N ALA A 20 20.05 29.52 54.30
CA ALA A 20 18.69 29.10 54.61
C ALA A 20 18.43 29.48 56.08
N GLN A 21 17.46 30.37 56.30
CA GLN A 21 17.00 30.72 57.62
C GLN A 21 16.33 29.47 58.20
N GLU A 22 16.92 28.88 59.24
CA GLU A 22 16.36 27.71 59.93
C GLU A 22 14.95 28.04 60.46
N SER A 23 13.99 27.17 60.17
CA SER A 23 12.59 27.30 60.59
C SER A 23 12.49 27.19 62.13
N PRO A 24 11.66 28.00 62.81
CA PRO A 24 11.65 28.11 64.27
C PRO A 24 11.15 26.85 65.01
N LEU A 25 10.31 26.02 64.38
CA LEU A 25 9.87 24.73 64.94
C LEU A 25 10.35 23.55 64.07
N GLY A 26 10.50 23.75 62.75
CA GLY A 26 10.87 22.69 61.81
C GLY A 26 9.65 21.80 61.53
N LEU A 27 8.53 22.41 61.15
CA LEU A 27 7.30 21.70 60.81
C LEU A 27 7.47 20.97 59.47
N GLU A 28 7.42 19.65 59.54
CA GLU A 28 7.38 18.77 58.38
C GLU A 28 5.98 18.19 58.22
N VAL A 29 5.56 18.03 56.97
CA VAL A 29 4.32 17.34 56.65
C VAL A 29 4.61 16.26 55.66
N THR A 30 4.21 15.06 56.02
CA THR A 30 4.39 13.86 55.22
C THR A 30 3.02 13.24 54.99
N SER A 31 2.77 12.81 53.76
CA SER A 31 1.76 11.78 53.55
C SER A 31 2.35 10.44 54.01
N ALA A 32 1.51 9.49 54.40
CA ALA A 32 1.93 8.12 54.71
C ALA A 32 2.74 7.45 53.56
N ALA A 33 2.70 8.02 52.34
CA ALA A 33 3.42 7.55 51.16
C ALA A 33 4.57 8.47 50.69
N GLY A 34 4.90 9.56 51.39
CA GLY A 34 6.02 10.46 51.06
C GLY A 34 5.87 11.23 49.73
N ARG A 35 4.64 11.56 49.32
CA ARG A 35 4.30 12.19 48.04
C ARG A 35 4.11 13.72 48.16
N PRO A 36 4.38 14.50 47.09
CA PRO A 36 4.29 15.98 47.11
C PRO A 36 2.86 16.53 47.16
N ALA A 37 1.87 15.75 46.73
CA ALA A 37 0.45 15.98 46.99
C ALA A 37 -0.04 14.89 47.95
N MET A 38 -0.92 15.23 48.87
CA MET A 38 -1.30 14.36 49.98
C MET A 38 -2.78 13.99 49.92
N ALA A 39 -3.09 12.74 50.23
CA ALA A 39 -4.45 12.21 50.26
C ALA A 39 -4.66 11.40 51.55
N GLY A 40 -5.91 11.32 52.00
CA GLY A 40 -6.29 10.52 53.15
C GLY A 40 -5.80 11.12 54.47
N VAL A 41 -4.98 10.36 55.20
CA VAL A 41 -4.41 10.80 56.47
C VAL A 41 -3.05 11.45 56.23
N VAL A 42 -2.93 12.71 56.67
CA VAL A 42 -1.73 13.54 56.53
C VAL A 42 -1.04 13.66 57.88
N ARG A 43 0.23 13.27 57.98
CA ARG A 43 0.98 13.38 59.22
C ARG A 43 1.75 14.68 59.28
N LEU A 44 1.53 15.45 60.33
CA LEU A 44 2.31 16.62 60.69
C LEU A 44 3.30 16.21 61.77
N ALA A 45 4.55 16.63 61.65
CA ALA A 45 5.60 16.34 62.62
C ALA A 45 6.51 17.55 62.79
N VAL A 46 7.09 17.73 63.97
CA VAL A 46 8.01 18.84 64.25
C VAL A 46 9.36 18.26 64.66
N ALA A 47 10.42 18.65 63.95
CA ALA A 47 11.76 18.07 64.11
C ALA A 47 12.48 18.53 65.40
N ALA A 48 12.13 19.69 65.95
CA ALA A 48 12.73 20.23 67.16
C ALA A 48 12.03 19.73 68.45
N THR A 49 12.81 19.55 69.52
CA THR A 49 12.26 19.44 70.89
C THR A 49 11.71 20.80 71.33
N ALA A 50 10.47 21.10 70.94
CA ALA A 50 9.74 22.26 71.46
C ALA A 50 9.64 22.16 73.00
N ALA A 51 9.79 23.28 73.70
CA ALA A 51 9.85 23.34 75.16
C ALA A 51 8.49 23.15 75.87
N GLY A 52 7.52 22.49 75.23
CA GLY A 52 6.15 22.29 75.73
C GLY A 52 5.19 21.75 74.67
N PRO A 53 3.91 21.50 75.05
CA PRO A 53 2.91 20.91 74.16
C PRO A 53 2.63 21.76 72.92
N LEU A 54 2.45 21.08 71.78
CA LEU A 54 2.07 21.68 70.51
C LEU A 54 0.59 21.40 70.18
N ALA A 55 -0.10 22.43 69.70
CA ALA A 55 -1.40 22.28 69.05
C ALA A 55 -1.22 22.28 67.52
N PHE A 56 -1.87 21.35 66.84
CA PHE A 56 -1.90 21.28 65.39
C PHE A 56 -3.27 21.70 64.86
N ASP A 57 -3.29 22.67 63.94
CA ASP A 57 -4.53 23.16 63.32
C ASP A 57 -4.40 23.21 61.79
N TRP A 58 -5.54 23.22 61.10
CA TRP A 58 -5.62 23.46 59.67
C TRP A 58 -6.63 24.55 59.32
N SER A 59 -6.49 25.12 58.13
CA SER A 59 -7.35 26.22 57.66
C SER A 59 -7.65 26.14 56.17
N ALA A 60 -8.93 25.89 55.86
CA ALA A 60 -9.45 25.86 54.49
C ALA A 60 -9.54 27.26 53.84
N ASP A 61 -9.58 28.34 54.63
CA ASP A 61 -9.86 29.71 54.17
C ASP A 61 -8.64 30.64 54.18
N GLY A 62 -7.44 30.06 54.21
CA GLY A 62 -6.19 30.81 54.13
C GLY A 62 -5.76 31.45 55.45
N GLY A 63 -6.17 30.86 56.57
CA GLY A 63 -5.75 31.23 57.92
C GLY A 63 -6.71 32.15 58.68
N ARG A 64 -7.94 32.36 58.16
CA ARG A 64 -8.96 33.18 58.84
C ARG A 64 -9.69 32.39 59.92
N THR A 65 -9.97 31.12 59.64
CA THR A 65 -10.49 30.15 60.63
C THR A 65 -9.54 28.97 60.73
N TRP A 66 -9.29 28.54 61.96
CA TRP A 66 -8.41 27.41 62.27
C TRP A 66 -9.24 26.32 62.95
N LEU A 67 -9.19 25.12 62.39
CA LEU A 67 -9.86 23.93 62.90
C LEU A 67 -8.81 23.01 63.54
N PRO A 68 -9.07 22.50 64.76
CA PRO A 68 -8.12 21.64 65.43
C PRO A 68 -7.97 20.32 64.66
N ILE A 69 -6.73 19.84 64.54
CA ILE A 69 -6.39 18.51 64.01
C ILE A 69 -6.34 17.52 65.18
N ALA A 70 -5.40 17.76 66.10
CA ALA A 70 -5.20 17.01 67.34
C ALA A 70 -4.28 17.80 68.27
N VAL A 71 -4.29 17.46 69.56
CA VAL A 71 -3.29 17.90 70.55
C VAL A 71 -2.51 16.64 70.93
N ASP A 72 -1.22 16.58 70.60
CA ASP A 72 -0.39 15.44 70.96
C ASP A 72 0.05 15.54 72.43
N ALA A 73 0.09 14.41 73.13
CA ALA A 73 0.21 14.34 74.58
C ALA A 73 1.50 13.64 75.07
N ASP A 74 2.35 13.12 74.17
CA ASP A 74 3.52 12.34 74.57
C ASP A 74 4.84 12.86 73.95
N PRO A 75 5.72 13.52 74.74
CA PRO A 75 6.94 14.15 74.24
C PRO A 75 8.13 13.19 74.04
N LEU A 76 7.98 11.88 74.29
CA LEU A 76 9.13 10.96 74.32
C LEU A 76 9.69 10.58 72.93
N ASP A 77 8.92 10.72 71.85
CA ASP A 77 9.31 10.35 70.46
C ASP A 77 9.18 11.51 69.44
N GLY A 78 9.01 12.76 69.92
CA GLY A 78 8.77 13.95 69.08
C GLY A 78 7.28 14.28 68.89
N TRP A 79 6.97 15.50 68.46
CA TRP A 79 5.59 15.99 68.34
C TRP A 79 4.99 15.65 66.97
N SER A 80 3.85 14.94 66.91
CA SER A 80 3.17 14.66 65.65
C SER A 80 1.64 14.56 65.73
N ALA A 81 0.95 14.82 64.62
CA ALA A 81 -0.51 14.69 64.54
C ALA A 81 -0.93 14.09 63.20
N ASP A 82 -1.93 13.22 63.24
CA ASP A 82 -2.56 12.64 62.05
C ASP A 82 -3.85 13.38 61.71
N TRP A 83 -3.84 14.08 60.57
CA TRP A 83 -5.00 14.80 60.05
C TRP A 83 -5.78 13.94 59.05
N ASP A 84 -7.03 13.60 59.39
CA ASP A 84 -7.96 13.00 58.42
C ASP A 84 -8.45 14.07 57.42
N SER A 85 -7.72 14.20 56.32
CA SER A 85 -7.99 15.19 55.28
C SER A 85 -9.05 14.75 54.27
N ARG A 86 -9.56 13.51 54.35
CA ARG A 86 -10.50 12.92 53.38
C ARG A 86 -11.71 13.81 53.01
N PRO A 87 -12.28 14.62 53.92
CA PRO A 87 -13.40 15.52 53.57
C PRO A 87 -13.02 16.75 52.73
N PHE A 88 -11.73 16.97 52.42
CA PHE A 88 -11.23 18.19 51.79
C PHE A 88 -10.27 17.91 50.63
N SER A 89 -10.40 18.65 49.53
CA SER A 89 -9.43 18.73 48.45
C SER A 89 -9.15 20.20 48.14
N GLY A 90 -7.88 20.58 48.02
CA GLY A 90 -7.47 21.93 47.67
C GLY A 90 -6.18 22.39 48.33
N LYS A 91 -5.82 23.65 48.06
CA LYS A 91 -4.75 24.35 48.77
C LYS A 91 -5.25 24.79 50.13
N THR A 92 -4.46 24.55 51.16
CA THR A 92 -4.83 24.80 52.55
C THR A 92 -3.58 25.17 53.36
N LEU A 93 -3.80 25.67 54.57
CA LEU A 93 -2.73 25.93 55.52
C LEU A 93 -2.83 24.94 56.66
N VAL A 94 -1.67 24.52 57.15
CA VAL A 94 -1.53 23.80 58.42
C VAL A 94 -0.56 24.55 59.30
N ARG A 95 -0.69 24.41 60.61
CA ARG A 95 0.23 25.03 61.55
C ARG A 95 0.49 24.15 62.76
N ALA A 96 1.67 24.32 63.35
CA ALA A 96 1.98 23.91 64.70
C ALA A 96 2.13 25.17 65.57
N VAL A 97 1.50 25.18 66.74
CA VAL A 97 1.52 26.31 67.68
C VAL A 97 2.03 25.84 69.03
N ALA A 98 3.10 26.47 69.52
CA ALA A 98 3.65 26.23 70.84
C ALA A 98 2.91 27.00 71.94
N ALA A 99 3.05 26.57 73.18
CA ALA A 99 2.38 27.17 74.34
C ALA A 99 2.73 28.66 74.56
N ASP A 100 3.89 29.12 74.08
CA ASP A 100 4.32 30.52 74.13
C ASP A 100 3.73 31.39 73.00
N GLY A 101 2.93 30.80 72.12
CA GLY A 101 2.29 31.44 70.98
C GLY A 101 3.13 31.43 69.70
N THR A 102 4.35 30.87 69.73
CA THR A 102 5.16 30.68 68.52
C THR A 102 4.44 29.72 67.58
N ALA A 103 4.22 30.14 66.33
CA ALA A 103 3.54 29.32 65.33
C ALA A 103 4.36 29.21 64.05
N GLU A 104 4.41 28.00 63.51
CA GLU A 104 4.93 27.74 62.16
C GLU A 104 3.78 27.32 61.27
N ILE A 105 3.58 28.05 60.16
CA ILE A 105 2.50 27.82 59.21
C ILE A 105 3.10 27.30 57.91
N MET A 106 2.56 26.20 57.39
CA MET A 106 2.94 25.66 56.10
C MET A 106 1.76 25.60 55.14
N ARG A 107 2.04 25.91 53.86
CA ARG A 107 1.10 25.69 52.76
C ARG A 107 1.17 24.25 52.32
N VAL A 108 0.03 23.59 52.28
CA VAL A 108 -0.10 22.23 51.78
C VAL A 108 -1.19 22.12 50.73
N THR A 109 -1.09 21.12 49.86
CA THR A 109 -2.13 20.79 48.88
C THR A 109 -2.60 19.39 49.16
N VAL A 110 -3.89 19.26 49.47
CA VAL A 110 -4.57 17.98 49.64
C VAL A 110 -5.35 17.68 48.37
N ASP A 111 -5.27 16.44 47.90
CA ASP A 111 -5.98 15.98 46.72
C ASP A 111 -6.57 14.60 46.99
N ASN A 112 -7.86 14.55 47.30
CA ASN A 112 -8.62 13.32 47.53
C ASN A 112 -9.52 12.96 46.33
N ASP A 113 -9.43 13.70 45.23
CA ASP A 113 -10.30 13.51 44.07
C ASP A 113 -9.64 12.56 43.06
N PRO A 114 -10.24 11.41 42.73
CA PRO A 114 -9.66 10.51 41.76
C PRO A 114 -9.68 11.10 40.35
N PRO A 115 -8.63 10.86 39.54
CA PRO A 115 -8.54 11.40 38.20
C PRO A 115 -9.63 10.82 37.30
N ARG A 116 -10.14 11.62 36.35
CA ARG A 116 -11.05 11.11 35.30
C ARG A 116 -10.22 10.58 34.14
N VAL A 117 -10.41 9.32 33.74
CA VAL A 117 -9.69 8.69 32.64
C VAL A 117 -10.62 8.18 31.53
N VAL A 118 -10.21 8.35 30.27
CA VAL A 118 -10.93 7.86 29.08
C VAL A 118 -10.00 7.19 28.08
N ILE A 119 -10.51 6.19 27.37
CA ILE A 119 -9.83 5.54 26.23
C ILE A 119 -10.56 5.91 24.93
N ARG A 120 -9.89 6.63 24.03
CA ARG A 120 -10.39 6.93 22.69
C ARG A 120 -9.64 6.11 21.64
N LEU A 121 -10.32 5.15 21.03
CA LEU A 121 -9.77 4.33 19.96
C LEU A 121 -9.72 5.11 18.64
N THR A 122 -8.53 5.22 18.05
CA THR A 122 -8.35 5.74 16.67
C THR A 122 -8.55 4.63 15.65
N ARG A 123 -8.23 3.38 16.02
CA ARG A 123 -8.51 2.18 15.24
C ARG A 123 -8.88 1.02 16.16
N ARG A 124 -10.07 0.45 15.94
CA ARG A 124 -10.64 -0.59 16.80
C ARG A 124 -10.21 -2.02 16.45
N VAL A 125 -9.68 -2.23 15.25
CA VAL A 125 -9.38 -3.56 14.69
C VAL A 125 -7.92 -3.65 14.27
N SER A 126 -7.26 -4.74 14.66
CA SER A 126 -5.92 -5.12 14.19
C SER A 126 -6.00 -6.30 13.23
N ASN A 127 -5.16 -6.32 12.21
CA ASN A 127 -5.04 -7.45 11.27
C ASN A 127 -3.88 -8.42 11.58
N GLY A 128 -3.15 -8.21 12.67
CA GLY A 128 -1.95 -9.01 12.96
C GLY A 128 -0.72 -8.70 12.08
N ALA A 129 -0.86 -7.80 11.09
CA ALA A 129 0.09 -7.61 10.00
C ALA A 129 0.12 -6.14 9.50
N GLY A 130 0.84 -5.28 10.22
CA GLY A 130 1.14 -3.90 9.81
C GLY A 130 0.01 -2.88 10.02
N ALA A 131 -1.14 -3.31 10.55
CA ALA A 131 -2.31 -2.48 10.72
C ALA A 131 -2.85 -2.56 12.17
N PRO A 132 -2.15 -1.96 13.17
CA PRO A 132 -2.42 -2.19 14.58
C PRO A 132 -3.71 -1.51 15.07
N ALA A 133 -4.37 -2.11 16.05
CA ALA A 133 -5.38 -1.42 16.85
C ALA A 133 -4.68 -0.33 17.68
N ALA A 134 -5.27 0.86 17.74
CA ALA A 134 -4.60 2.02 18.32
C ALA A 134 -5.58 2.97 18.98
N GLY A 135 -5.07 3.74 19.93
CA GLY A 135 -5.85 4.72 20.65
C GLY A 135 -5.03 5.65 21.53
N VAL A 136 -5.76 6.56 22.14
CA VAL A 136 -5.26 7.56 23.08
C VAL A 136 -5.95 7.34 24.42
N VAL A 137 -5.16 7.32 25.48
CA VAL A 137 -5.60 7.41 26.87
C VAL A 137 -5.42 8.86 27.30
N SER A 138 -6.46 9.44 27.89
CA SER A 138 -6.42 10.81 28.41
C SER A 138 -6.96 10.84 29.84
N ALA A 139 -6.27 11.59 30.71
CA ALA A 139 -6.66 11.83 32.08
C ALA A 139 -6.97 13.32 32.31
N SER A 140 -7.75 13.66 33.35
CA SER A 140 -8.01 15.03 33.78
C SER A 140 -6.75 15.79 34.19
N GLU A 141 -5.71 15.05 34.60
CA GLU A 141 -4.50 15.59 35.23
C GLU A 141 -3.30 14.65 35.01
N PRO A 142 -2.08 15.06 35.41
CA PRO A 142 -0.89 14.21 35.35
C PRO A 142 -1.04 12.90 36.13
N VAL A 143 -0.79 11.77 35.47
CA VAL A 143 -0.96 10.43 36.07
C VAL A 143 0.14 9.46 35.63
N THR A 144 0.39 8.46 36.48
CA THR A 144 1.04 7.22 36.05
C THR A 144 0.00 6.29 35.44
N SER A 145 0.34 5.58 34.35
CA SER A 145 -0.63 4.77 33.60
C SER A 145 -0.11 3.37 33.31
N THR A 146 -0.97 2.37 33.54
CA THR A 146 -0.74 0.97 33.14
C THR A 146 -1.90 0.49 32.27
N LEU A 147 -1.60 0.18 31.00
CA LEU A 147 -2.57 -0.41 30.08
C LEU A 147 -2.45 -1.94 30.10
N LEU A 148 -3.56 -2.60 30.35
CA LEU A 148 -3.70 -4.05 30.36
C LEU A 148 -4.58 -4.50 29.19
N LEU A 149 -4.20 -5.62 28.59
CA LEU A 149 -4.94 -6.31 27.54
C LEU A 149 -5.23 -7.75 28.00
N SER A 150 -6.48 -8.17 27.91
CA SER A 150 -6.89 -9.53 28.21
C SER A 150 -7.90 -10.04 27.19
N ARG A 151 -7.96 -11.36 27.02
CA ARG A 151 -9.16 -12.00 26.48
C ARG A 151 -10.21 -12.14 27.59
N PRO A 152 -11.51 -12.25 27.27
CA PRO A 152 -12.52 -12.66 28.23
C PRO A 152 -12.06 -13.91 29.01
N GLY A 153 -12.02 -13.84 30.34
CA GLY A 153 -11.56 -14.93 31.23
C GLY A 153 -10.04 -15.22 31.21
N GLY A 154 -9.24 -14.50 30.43
CA GLY A 154 -7.79 -14.69 30.32
C GLY A 154 -6.97 -13.82 31.27
N ARG A 155 -5.73 -14.23 31.55
CA ARG A 155 -4.80 -13.42 32.35
C ARG A 155 -4.44 -12.11 31.61
N PRO A 156 -4.51 -10.95 32.28
CA PRO A 156 -4.16 -9.66 31.68
C PRO A 156 -2.65 -9.57 31.41
N ARG A 157 -2.30 -8.88 30.34
CA ARG A 157 -0.92 -8.60 29.94
C ARG A 157 -0.72 -7.10 29.73
N ARG A 158 0.44 -6.58 30.12
CA ARG A 158 0.74 -5.16 29.99
C ARG A 158 1.05 -4.81 28.53
N LEU A 159 0.39 -3.77 28.02
CA LEU A 159 0.71 -3.14 26.75
C LEU A 159 1.61 -1.93 26.96
N LYS A 160 2.51 -1.71 26.01
CA LYS A 160 3.39 -0.54 26.03
C LYS A 160 2.59 0.72 25.72
N LEU A 161 2.65 1.67 26.64
CA LEU A 161 2.20 3.04 26.43
C LEU A 161 3.37 3.93 26.02
N ARG A 162 3.08 4.96 25.21
CA ARG A 162 3.98 6.09 24.96
C ARG A 162 3.29 7.34 25.51
N SER A 163 3.91 8.01 26.46
CA SER A 163 3.34 9.19 27.13
C SER A 163 4.05 10.46 26.64
N PRO A 164 3.56 11.10 25.56
CA PRO A 164 4.11 12.37 25.11
C PRO A 164 3.87 13.50 26.11
N GLU A 165 2.82 13.39 26.93
CA GLU A 165 2.44 14.37 27.96
C GLU A 165 2.10 13.61 29.25
N ALA A 166 2.13 14.30 30.40
CA ALA A 166 1.91 13.67 31.71
C ALA A 166 0.47 13.18 31.92
N ASN A 167 -0.52 13.73 31.21
CA ASN A 167 -1.94 13.36 31.29
C ASN A 167 -2.44 12.64 30.02
N ARG A 168 -1.55 12.30 29.08
CA ARG A 168 -1.93 11.74 27.79
C ARG A 168 -0.94 10.70 27.31
N SER A 169 -1.45 9.51 27.02
CA SER A 169 -0.66 8.40 26.49
C SER A 169 -1.28 7.83 25.22
N THR A 170 -0.45 7.26 24.37
CA THR A 170 -0.87 6.55 23.15
C THR A 170 -0.44 5.10 23.22
N PHE A 171 -1.19 4.23 22.54
CA PHE A 171 -0.83 2.83 22.38
C PHE A 171 -1.13 2.35 20.96
N ALA A 172 -0.40 1.32 20.56
CA ALA A 172 -0.67 0.54 19.37
C ALA A 172 -0.43 -0.93 19.71
N TRP A 173 -1.33 -1.79 19.25
CA TRP A 173 -1.24 -3.24 19.41
C TRP A 173 -1.40 -3.92 18.06
N ASP A 174 -0.36 -4.61 17.64
CA ASP A 174 -0.24 -5.31 16.37
C ASP A 174 -0.84 -6.71 16.39
N GLY A 175 -1.54 -7.10 17.46
CA GLY A 175 -2.08 -8.45 17.63
C GLY A 175 -1.10 -9.45 18.27
N ARG A 176 0.14 -9.05 18.56
CA ARG A 176 1.13 -9.95 19.16
C ARG A 176 1.15 -9.88 20.68
N SER A 177 1.47 -11.01 21.30
CA SER A 177 1.54 -11.16 22.75
C SER A 177 2.64 -12.14 23.12
N GLY A 178 3.74 -11.63 23.70
CA GLY A 178 4.92 -12.45 24.00
C GLY A 178 5.66 -12.93 22.74
N GLY A 179 5.72 -12.09 21.70
CA GLY A 179 6.40 -12.38 20.42
C GLY A 179 5.52 -13.12 19.38
N SER A 180 4.57 -13.93 19.85
CA SER A 180 3.66 -14.69 18.98
C SER A 180 2.38 -13.93 18.66
N LEU A 181 1.81 -14.18 17.48
CA LEU A 181 0.49 -13.67 17.10
C LEU A 181 -0.57 -14.31 18.00
N ALA A 182 -1.44 -13.49 18.58
CA ALA A 182 -2.55 -14.00 19.36
C ALA A 182 -3.67 -14.49 18.42
N ALA A 183 -4.41 -15.52 18.80
CA ALA A 183 -5.61 -15.95 18.06
C ALA A 183 -6.69 -14.85 17.95
N ASP A 184 -7.41 -14.87 16.84
CA ASP A 184 -8.52 -13.95 16.54
C ASP A 184 -9.57 -13.88 17.66
N GLY A 185 -10.18 -12.72 17.82
CA GLY A 185 -11.25 -12.49 18.77
C GLY A 185 -11.26 -11.08 19.37
N THR A 186 -12.23 -10.86 20.26
CA THR A 186 -12.36 -9.60 21.02
C THR A 186 -11.48 -9.62 22.26
N TYR A 187 -10.77 -8.52 22.48
CA TYR A 187 -9.91 -8.29 23.64
C TYR A 187 -10.39 -7.07 24.41
N GLN A 188 -10.30 -7.17 25.73
CA GLN A 188 -10.57 -6.08 26.65
C GLN A 188 -9.27 -5.31 26.94
N LEU A 189 -9.33 -4.01 26.73
CA LEU A 189 -8.37 -3.04 27.24
C LEU A 189 -8.87 -2.54 28.58
N ARG A 190 -7.99 -2.50 29.58
CA ARG A 190 -8.23 -1.83 30.86
C ARG A 190 -7.03 -0.94 31.16
N VAL A 191 -7.25 0.36 31.30
CA VAL A 191 -6.24 1.28 31.81
C VAL A 191 -6.47 1.48 33.30
N LEU A 192 -5.39 1.37 34.08
CA LEU A 192 -5.33 1.75 35.49
C LEU A 192 -4.44 3.00 35.56
N VAL A 193 -4.91 4.04 36.22
CA VAL A 193 -4.14 5.28 36.42
C VAL A 193 -4.11 5.66 37.89
N ALA A 194 -3.01 6.30 38.30
CA ALA A 194 -2.87 6.90 39.62
C ALA A 194 -2.25 8.30 39.48
N ASP A 195 -2.83 9.29 40.16
CA ASP A 195 -2.29 10.65 40.22
C ASP A 195 -1.08 10.76 41.18
N MET A 196 -0.60 11.98 41.41
CA MET A 196 0.53 12.22 42.32
C MET A 196 0.18 12.05 43.80
N ALA A 197 -1.08 12.16 44.19
CA ALA A 197 -1.55 11.97 45.57
C ALA A 197 -1.82 10.48 45.87
N GLY A 198 -2.02 9.67 44.83
CA GLY A 198 -2.32 8.26 44.89
C GLY A 198 -3.76 7.87 44.69
N ASN A 199 -4.61 8.79 44.26
CA ASN A 199 -5.97 8.42 43.91
C ASN A 199 -5.95 7.63 42.60
N GLU A 200 -6.70 6.54 42.57
CA GLU A 200 -6.73 5.61 41.44
C GLU A 200 -8.02 5.75 40.64
N ALA A 201 -7.91 5.58 39.32
CA ALA A 201 -9.06 5.45 38.43
C ALA A 201 -8.80 4.44 37.33
N GLN A 202 -9.88 4.01 36.67
CA GLN A 202 -9.79 3.06 35.58
C GLN A 202 -10.80 3.33 34.46
N ALA A 203 -10.43 2.94 33.24
CA ALA A 203 -11.34 2.89 32.10
C ALA A 203 -11.13 1.61 31.30
N SER A 204 -12.16 1.18 30.58
CA SER A 204 -12.09 0.00 29.72
C SER A 204 -12.60 0.27 28.32
N ALA A 205 -12.07 -0.47 27.35
CA ALA A 205 -12.52 -0.47 25.96
C ALA A 205 -12.34 -1.88 25.37
N THR A 206 -12.90 -2.14 24.20
CA THR A 206 -12.69 -3.40 23.48
C THR A 206 -12.05 -3.16 22.12
N ILE A 207 -11.15 -4.06 21.72
CA ILE A 207 -10.53 -4.10 20.40
C ILE A 207 -10.69 -5.50 19.80
N LEU A 208 -10.68 -5.58 18.48
CA LEU A 208 -10.79 -6.85 17.74
C LEU A 208 -9.44 -7.18 17.09
N LEU A 209 -9.00 -8.42 17.24
CA LEU A 209 -7.97 -9.02 16.39
C LEU A 209 -8.66 -9.91 15.37
N ASP A 210 -8.44 -9.62 14.10
CA ASP A 210 -9.01 -10.34 12.98
C ASP A 210 -7.95 -10.50 11.90
N THR A 211 -7.39 -11.71 11.80
CA THR A 211 -6.32 -12.04 10.85
C THR A 211 -6.85 -12.77 9.62
N THR A 212 -8.17 -12.96 9.55
CA THR A 212 -8.81 -13.79 8.53
C THR A 212 -9.37 -12.92 7.42
N ALA A 213 -8.87 -13.10 6.20
CA ALA A 213 -9.43 -12.40 5.05
C ALA A 213 -10.85 -12.87 4.67
N PRO A 214 -11.68 -11.98 4.09
CA PRO A 214 -13.00 -12.35 3.57
C PRO A 214 -12.86 -13.44 2.49
N ARG A 215 -13.89 -14.27 2.30
CA ARG A 215 -13.93 -15.26 1.22
C ARG A 215 -14.84 -14.77 0.10
N VAL A 216 -14.44 -15.01 -1.14
CA VAL A 216 -15.27 -14.72 -2.32
C VAL A 216 -15.56 -16.03 -3.04
N GLU A 217 -16.83 -16.37 -3.14
CA GLU A 217 -17.35 -17.63 -3.67
C GLU A 217 -18.31 -17.36 -4.83
N ARG A 218 -18.56 -18.39 -5.65
CA ARG A 218 -19.57 -18.36 -6.73
C ARG A 218 -19.44 -17.14 -7.65
N LEU A 219 -18.20 -16.82 -8.05
CA LEU A 219 -17.92 -15.72 -8.95
C LEU A 219 -18.39 -16.05 -10.37
N HIS A 220 -19.42 -15.36 -10.82
CA HIS A 220 -19.99 -15.46 -12.16
C HIS A 220 -19.81 -14.13 -12.90
N VAL A 221 -19.21 -14.20 -14.08
CA VAL A 221 -19.05 -13.05 -14.97
C VAL A 221 -20.05 -13.19 -16.11
N LEU A 222 -20.95 -12.21 -16.21
CA LEU A 222 -21.97 -12.08 -17.25
C LEU A 222 -21.57 -10.91 -18.14
N ALA A 223 -20.85 -11.19 -19.23
CA ALA A 223 -20.57 -10.19 -20.25
C ALA A 223 -21.78 -10.01 -21.18
N ASP A 224 -22.03 -8.79 -21.66
CA ASP A 224 -22.93 -8.58 -22.79
C ASP A 224 -22.28 -9.06 -24.10
N SER A 225 -23.08 -9.15 -25.17
CA SER A 225 -22.74 -9.71 -26.49
C SER A 225 -21.63 -8.97 -27.28
N GLY A 226 -20.85 -8.10 -26.62
CA GLY A 226 -19.65 -7.48 -27.16
C GLY A 226 -18.62 -7.03 -26.11
N GLY A 227 -18.83 -7.37 -24.83
CA GLY A 227 -17.98 -6.96 -23.71
C GLY A 227 -18.00 -5.45 -23.41
N ARG A 228 -19.03 -4.72 -23.88
CA ARG A 228 -19.25 -3.29 -23.60
C ARG A 228 -19.85 -3.04 -22.23
N ALA A 229 -20.45 -4.06 -21.64
CA ALA A 229 -20.87 -4.09 -20.26
C ALA A 229 -20.51 -5.45 -19.64
N VAL A 230 -20.04 -5.41 -18.41
CA VAL A 230 -19.74 -6.61 -17.63
C VAL A 230 -20.53 -6.53 -16.34
N ARG A 231 -21.37 -7.53 -16.09
CA ARG A 231 -22.05 -7.73 -14.82
C ARG A 231 -21.37 -8.88 -14.09
N VAL A 232 -21.02 -8.66 -12.84
CA VAL A 232 -20.37 -9.67 -12.01
C VAL A 232 -21.27 -9.97 -10.83
N ARG A 233 -21.53 -11.26 -10.61
CA ARG A 233 -22.24 -11.75 -9.43
C ARG A 233 -21.30 -12.61 -8.61
N ALA A 234 -21.31 -12.45 -7.30
CA ALA A 234 -20.53 -13.28 -6.40
C ALA A 234 -21.19 -13.37 -5.03
N HIS A 235 -20.69 -14.24 -4.17
CA HIS A 235 -21.04 -14.30 -2.77
C HIS A 235 -19.81 -14.01 -1.93
N VAL A 236 -19.86 -12.97 -1.11
CA VAL A 236 -18.75 -12.62 -0.20
C VAL A 236 -19.11 -13.06 1.21
N ALA A 237 -18.34 -13.99 1.76
CA ALA A 237 -18.49 -14.43 3.14
C ALA A 237 -17.46 -13.70 4.02
N GLU A 238 -17.96 -12.99 5.03
CA GLU A 238 -17.17 -12.28 6.03
C GLU A 238 -17.84 -12.52 7.40
N ARG A 239 -17.04 -12.86 8.41
CA ARG A 239 -17.54 -13.12 9.77
C ARG A 239 -17.84 -11.82 10.52
N ASN A 240 -17.05 -10.79 10.24
CA ASN A 240 -17.16 -9.48 10.85
C ASN A 240 -17.86 -8.53 9.86
N ALA A 241 -17.22 -7.39 9.55
CA ALA A 241 -17.77 -6.40 8.63
C ALA A 241 -16.82 -6.18 7.45
N LEU A 242 -17.39 -6.03 6.25
CA LEU A 242 -16.66 -5.65 5.06
C LEU A 242 -16.39 -4.14 5.04
N ALA A 243 -15.15 -3.75 4.78
CA ALA A 243 -14.80 -2.37 4.47
C ALA A 243 -15.18 -2.03 3.02
N SER A 244 -14.86 -2.90 2.06
CA SER A 244 -15.10 -2.66 0.64
C SER A 244 -15.16 -3.93 -0.19
N VAL A 245 -15.87 -3.84 -1.32
CA VAL A 245 -15.75 -4.82 -2.41
C VAL A 245 -15.56 -4.09 -3.73
N GLU A 246 -14.43 -4.35 -4.39
CA GLU A 246 -14.02 -3.68 -5.62
C GLU A 246 -14.11 -4.62 -6.83
N LEU A 247 -14.59 -4.11 -7.97
CA LEU A 247 -14.47 -4.77 -9.26
C LEU A 247 -13.26 -4.19 -10.00
N ARG A 248 -12.28 -5.04 -10.32
CA ARG A 248 -11.12 -4.68 -11.13
C ARG A 248 -11.18 -5.39 -12.47
N ILE A 249 -10.94 -4.65 -13.54
CA ILE A 249 -10.88 -5.15 -14.92
C ILE A 249 -9.48 -4.85 -15.45
N ARG A 250 -8.67 -5.90 -15.62
CA ARG A 250 -7.27 -5.79 -16.06
C ARG A 250 -7.12 -6.31 -17.48
N ALA A 251 -6.45 -5.58 -18.37
CA ALA A 251 -6.09 -6.15 -19.66
C ALA A 251 -5.13 -7.34 -19.46
N THR A 252 -5.32 -8.45 -20.18
CA THR A 252 -4.49 -9.65 -19.99
C THR A 252 -3.07 -9.46 -20.51
N ASN A 253 -2.88 -8.57 -21.48
CA ASN A 253 -1.59 -8.23 -22.07
C ASN A 253 -0.77 -7.19 -21.28
N GLY A 254 -1.11 -6.95 -20.00
CA GLY A 254 -0.41 -5.96 -19.16
C GLY A 254 -0.81 -4.49 -19.42
N GLY A 255 -1.79 -4.24 -20.28
CA GLY A 255 -2.35 -2.91 -20.53
C GLY A 255 -3.15 -2.32 -19.36
N ALA A 256 -3.77 -1.16 -19.61
CA ALA A 256 -4.46 -0.36 -18.60
C ALA A 256 -5.50 -1.16 -17.78
N THR A 257 -5.47 -0.98 -16.46
CA THR A 257 -6.47 -1.51 -15.53
C THR A 257 -7.56 -0.48 -15.29
N GLN A 258 -8.82 -0.86 -15.51
CA GLN A 258 -9.97 -0.08 -15.03
C GLN A 258 -10.47 -0.64 -13.72
N THR A 259 -10.71 0.23 -12.74
CA THR A 259 -11.28 -0.16 -11.45
C THR A 259 -12.60 0.54 -11.26
N VAL A 260 -13.66 -0.24 -11.03
CA VAL A 260 -14.97 0.28 -10.60
C VAL A 260 -15.16 -0.13 -9.15
N ARG A 261 -15.09 0.87 -8.28
CA ARG A 261 -15.23 0.66 -6.84
C ARG A 261 -16.70 0.84 -6.43
N ARG A 262 -17.27 -0.17 -5.78
CA ARG A 262 -18.46 0.03 -4.95
C ARG A 262 -17.99 0.11 -3.49
N LEU A 263 -18.42 1.16 -2.79
CA LEU A 263 -18.08 1.34 -1.38
C LEU A 263 -19.24 0.90 -0.49
N ARG A 264 -18.88 0.13 0.54
CA ARG A 264 -19.66 -0.33 1.70
C ARG A 264 -20.87 -1.21 1.39
N GLY A 265 -20.90 -2.38 2.03
CA GLY A 265 -22.02 -3.31 1.97
C GLY A 265 -21.85 -4.44 2.97
N SER A 266 -22.96 -5.12 3.26
CA SER A 266 -23.00 -6.34 4.06
C SER A 266 -22.43 -7.53 3.27
N ALA A 267 -21.87 -8.49 4.00
CA ALA A 267 -21.55 -9.81 3.46
C ALA A 267 -22.79 -10.46 2.85
N GLY A 268 -22.58 -11.38 1.90
CA GLY A 268 -23.65 -12.08 1.20
C GLY A 268 -23.58 -11.92 -0.32
N PRO A 269 -24.70 -12.10 -1.04
CA PRO A 269 -24.75 -12.01 -2.49
C PRO A 269 -24.52 -10.57 -2.96
N ILE A 270 -23.60 -10.40 -3.90
CA ILE A 270 -23.28 -9.12 -4.51
C ILE A 270 -23.48 -9.18 -6.02
N SER A 271 -23.88 -8.04 -6.59
CA SER A 271 -23.93 -7.80 -8.03
C SER A 271 -23.27 -6.46 -8.33
N LEU A 272 -22.28 -6.46 -9.22
CA LEU A 272 -21.50 -5.29 -9.64
C LEU A 272 -21.61 -5.12 -11.14
N ASP A 273 -22.01 -3.92 -11.58
CA ASP A 273 -22.19 -3.60 -12.99
C ASP A 273 -21.13 -2.61 -13.47
N TRP A 274 -20.30 -3.04 -14.41
CA TRP A 274 -19.48 -2.16 -15.22
C TRP A 274 -20.30 -1.70 -16.44
N ARG A 275 -21.11 -0.64 -16.24
CA ARG A 275 -21.89 0.05 -17.28
C ARG A 275 -21.61 1.55 -17.38
N ARG A 276 -21.08 2.14 -16.30
CA ARG A 276 -20.80 3.60 -16.17
C ARG A 276 -19.31 3.95 -16.26
N GLY A 277 -18.47 2.98 -16.63
CA GLY A 277 -17.03 3.17 -16.83
C GLY A 277 -16.71 3.74 -18.21
N ARG A 278 -15.44 4.09 -18.45
CA ARG A 278 -14.95 4.42 -19.80
C ARG A 278 -14.96 3.14 -20.64
N PRO A 279 -15.53 3.10 -21.85
CA PRO A 279 -15.53 1.89 -22.68
C PRO A 279 -14.14 1.23 -22.75
N LEU A 280 -14.07 -0.07 -22.48
CA LEU A 280 -12.85 -0.88 -22.67
C LEU A 280 -12.57 -0.94 -24.17
N ARG A 281 -11.31 -0.77 -24.58
CA ARG A 281 -10.92 -1.03 -25.97
C ARG A 281 -11.11 -2.52 -26.31
N PRO A 282 -11.29 -2.91 -27.58
CA PRO A 282 -11.31 -4.32 -27.93
C PRO A 282 -10.05 -5.03 -27.45
N GLY A 283 -10.19 -6.21 -26.84
CA GLY A 283 -9.11 -6.83 -26.08
C GLY A 283 -9.58 -7.90 -25.13
N ALA A 284 -8.62 -8.65 -24.60
CA ALA A 284 -8.84 -9.64 -23.55
C ALA A 284 -8.63 -8.99 -22.16
N TYR A 285 -9.57 -9.25 -21.26
CA TYR A 285 -9.58 -8.67 -19.92
C TYR A 285 -9.84 -9.73 -18.85
N ARG A 286 -9.11 -9.66 -17.74
CA ARG A 286 -9.36 -10.42 -16.53
C ARG A 286 -10.27 -9.62 -15.61
N ILE A 287 -11.26 -10.30 -15.04
CA ILE A 287 -12.20 -9.73 -14.09
C ILE A 287 -11.83 -10.22 -12.70
N GLU A 288 -11.64 -9.29 -11.77
CA GLU A 288 -11.25 -9.57 -10.40
C GLU A 288 -12.24 -8.90 -9.44
N ILE A 289 -12.61 -9.62 -8.38
CA ILE A 289 -13.25 -9.04 -7.20
C ILE A 289 -12.23 -8.98 -6.08
N VAL A 290 -12.06 -7.80 -5.48
CA VAL A 290 -11.25 -7.62 -4.28
C VAL A 290 -12.17 -7.28 -3.12
N ALA A 291 -12.33 -8.22 -2.19
CA ALA A 291 -13.05 -8.00 -0.95
C ALA A 291 -12.06 -7.64 0.15
N THR A 292 -12.38 -6.64 0.96
CA THR A 292 -11.55 -6.17 2.08
C THR A 292 -12.42 -5.99 3.31
N ASP A 293 -11.99 -6.53 4.44
CA ASP A 293 -12.68 -6.39 5.74
C ASP A 293 -12.29 -5.09 6.47
N MET A 294 -12.90 -4.84 7.63
CA MET A 294 -12.59 -3.70 8.49
C MET A 294 -11.22 -3.77 9.18
N ALA A 295 -10.60 -4.95 9.24
CA ALA A 295 -9.23 -5.13 9.70
C ALA A 295 -8.21 -4.74 8.60
N GLY A 296 -8.63 -4.72 7.34
CA GLY A 296 -7.79 -4.50 6.17
C GLY A 296 -7.25 -5.79 5.55
N ASN A 297 -7.71 -6.97 5.96
CA ASN A 297 -7.38 -8.20 5.23
C ASN A 297 -8.16 -8.21 3.92
N ALA A 298 -7.55 -8.74 2.86
CA ALA A 298 -8.14 -8.72 1.53
C ALA A 298 -7.98 -10.05 0.81
N THR A 299 -9.01 -10.41 0.04
CA THR A 299 -8.99 -11.55 -0.88
C THR A 299 -9.29 -11.06 -2.27
N THR A 300 -8.50 -11.52 -3.25
CA THR A 300 -8.76 -11.30 -4.67
C THR A 300 -9.25 -12.59 -5.30
N ALA A 301 -10.50 -12.60 -5.76
CA ALA A 301 -11.03 -13.68 -6.59
C ALA A 301 -10.97 -13.29 -8.06
N THR A 302 -10.43 -14.17 -8.88
CA THR A 302 -10.31 -13.96 -10.33
C THR A 302 -11.36 -14.78 -11.05
N GLY A 303 -12.15 -14.12 -11.90
CA GLY A 303 -13.10 -14.75 -12.80
C GLY A 303 -12.46 -15.13 -14.14
N PRO A 304 -13.21 -15.81 -15.02
CA PRO A 304 -12.73 -16.12 -16.36
C PRO A 304 -12.45 -14.83 -17.15
N SER A 305 -11.38 -14.85 -17.94
CA SER A 305 -11.08 -13.76 -18.87
C SER A 305 -12.27 -13.53 -19.82
N GLN A 306 -12.55 -12.27 -20.12
CA GLN A 306 -13.57 -11.82 -21.06
C GLN A 306 -12.91 -11.22 -22.30
N LEU A 307 -13.52 -11.45 -23.45
CA LEU A 307 -13.07 -10.87 -24.71
C LEU A 307 -14.05 -9.77 -25.12
N VAL A 308 -13.55 -8.54 -25.19
CA VAL A 308 -14.30 -7.36 -25.63
C VAL A 308 -14.10 -7.22 -27.13
N ARG A 309 -15.19 -7.24 -27.90
CA ARG A 309 -15.18 -7.10 -29.36
C ARG A 309 -16.27 -6.14 -29.80
N TYR A 310 -15.86 -5.10 -30.50
CA TYR A 310 -16.77 -4.23 -31.24
C TYR A 310 -15.98 -3.49 -32.34
N PRO A 311 -16.64 -3.03 -33.40
CA PRO A 311 -16.00 -2.30 -34.47
C PRO A 311 -15.30 -1.03 -33.98
N VAL A 312 -14.07 -0.83 -34.44
CA VAL A 312 -13.23 0.35 -34.19
C VAL A 312 -12.67 0.88 -35.51
N ARG A 313 -12.10 2.09 -35.48
CA ARG A 313 -11.27 2.57 -36.58
C ARG A 313 -9.86 2.01 -36.41
N THR A 314 -9.30 1.42 -37.46
CA THR A 314 -7.88 1.04 -37.51
C THR A 314 -7.01 2.21 -37.97
N THR A 315 -5.80 2.32 -37.44
CA THR A 315 -4.75 3.22 -37.93
C THR A 315 -3.57 2.44 -38.47
N LEU A 316 -2.98 2.92 -39.57
CA LEU A 316 -1.79 2.33 -40.16
C LEU A 316 -0.54 2.86 -39.46
N VAL A 317 0.33 1.96 -39.00
CA VAL A 317 1.59 2.29 -38.32
C VAL A 317 2.73 1.51 -38.95
N SER A 318 3.65 2.18 -39.63
CA SER A 318 4.90 1.57 -40.12
C SER A 318 6.11 1.97 -39.29
N ARG A 319 6.01 3.11 -38.58
CA ARG A 319 7.03 3.66 -37.71
C ARG A 319 6.39 4.64 -36.72
N VAL A 320 7.08 4.92 -35.61
CA VAL A 320 6.70 6.03 -34.71
C VAL A 320 7.77 7.11 -34.64
N ARG A 321 7.36 8.34 -34.32
CA ARG A 321 8.28 9.42 -33.94
C ARG A 321 8.35 9.45 -32.42
N THR A 322 9.54 9.28 -31.86
CA THR A 322 9.80 9.29 -30.43
C THR A 322 11.17 9.89 -30.14
N ALA A 323 11.30 10.57 -29.00
CA ALA A 323 12.59 11.04 -28.49
C ALA A 323 13.43 9.91 -27.86
N HIS A 324 12.78 8.79 -27.51
CA HIS A 324 13.46 7.62 -26.94
C HIS A 324 14.20 6.85 -28.02
N ARG A 325 15.44 6.41 -27.74
CA ARG A 325 16.25 5.61 -28.69
C ARG A 325 15.83 4.13 -28.66
N GLN A 326 14.56 3.88 -28.98
CA GLN A 326 13.93 2.56 -28.94
C GLN A 326 13.57 2.07 -30.34
N VAL A 327 13.52 0.75 -30.53
CA VAL A 327 13.05 0.07 -31.74
C VAL A 327 12.19 -1.14 -31.36
N ALA A 328 11.30 -1.59 -32.24
CA ALA A 328 10.52 -2.82 -32.03
C ALA A 328 11.02 -3.91 -32.97
N LEU A 329 11.39 -5.06 -32.41
CA LEU A 329 11.61 -6.29 -33.17
C LEU A 329 10.27 -7.00 -33.33
N THR A 330 9.91 -7.33 -34.57
CA THR A 330 8.64 -7.98 -34.88
C THR A 330 8.89 -9.21 -35.75
N PHE A 331 8.25 -10.34 -35.40
CA PHE A 331 8.43 -11.63 -36.05
C PHE A 331 7.11 -12.13 -36.64
N ASP A 332 7.10 -12.43 -37.93
CA ASP A 332 5.93 -12.93 -38.65
C ASP A 332 5.97 -14.47 -38.82
N ASP A 333 4.87 -15.01 -39.34
CA ASP A 333 4.65 -16.39 -39.79
C ASP A 333 4.54 -17.49 -38.75
N CYS A 334 5.54 -17.65 -37.87
CA CYS A 334 5.51 -18.64 -36.79
C CYS A 334 5.32 -20.11 -37.23
N TYR A 335 5.50 -20.44 -38.52
CA TYR A 335 5.34 -21.80 -39.06
C TYR A 335 6.51 -22.74 -38.69
N ASP A 336 7.73 -22.22 -38.56
CA ASP A 336 8.89 -22.98 -38.07
C ASP A 336 8.91 -22.95 -36.53
N ARG A 337 8.32 -23.98 -35.92
CA ARG A 337 8.22 -24.12 -34.47
C ARG A 337 9.59 -24.08 -33.77
N ALA A 338 10.61 -24.71 -34.36
CA ALA A 338 11.93 -24.80 -33.73
C ALA A 338 12.64 -23.44 -33.72
N ALA A 339 12.52 -22.69 -34.83
CA ALA A 339 13.01 -21.32 -34.87
C ALA A 339 12.24 -20.39 -33.92
N TRP A 340 10.91 -20.51 -33.87
CA TRP A 340 10.08 -19.74 -32.95
C TRP A 340 10.49 -19.95 -31.49
N GLU A 341 10.59 -21.21 -31.04
CA GLU A 341 11.01 -21.54 -29.67
C GLU A 341 12.43 -21.03 -29.38
N ARG A 342 13.36 -21.16 -30.32
CA ARG A 342 14.74 -20.65 -30.17
C ARG A 342 14.80 -19.12 -30.05
N ILE A 343 13.98 -18.41 -30.81
CA ILE A 343 13.88 -16.94 -30.71
C ILE A 343 13.39 -16.54 -29.31
N LEU A 344 12.37 -17.23 -28.78
CA LEU A 344 11.89 -17.01 -27.41
C LEU A 344 13.00 -17.24 -26.37
N ASP A 345 13.78 -18.32 -26.50
CA ASP A 345 14.92 -18.59 -25.60
C ASP A 345 15.95 -17.44 -25.60
N ILE A 346 16.30 -16.94 -26.78
CA ILE A 346 17.27 -15.85 -26.95
C ILE A 346 16.74 -14.56 -26.31
N LEU A 347 15.48 -14.22 -26.56
CA LEU A 347 14.85 -13.01 -26.01
C LEU A 347 14.72 -13.10 -24.49
N ALA A 348 14.34 -14.26 -23.94
CA ALA A 348 14.28 -14.50 -22.50
C ALA A 348 15.67 -14.36 -21.85
N GLY A 349 16.71 -14.93 -22.46
CA GLY A 349 18.10 -14.77 -22.01
C GLY A 349 18.59 -13.32 -22.02
N ALA A 350 18.14 -12.54 -23.01
CA ALA A 350 18.42 -11.11 -23.09
C ALA A 350 17.50 -10.23 -22.21
N ARG A 351 16.45 -10.80 -21.60
CA ARG A 351 15.38 -10.08 -20.89
C ARG A 351 14.70 -9.01 -21.74
N LEU A 352 14.50 -9.30 -23.03
CA LEU A 352 13.89 -8.38 -24.00
C LEU A 352 12.51 -8.88 -24.43
N ARG A 353 11.61 -7.92 -24.71
CA ARG A 353 10.30 -8.18 -25.30
C ARG A 353 10.36 -7.88 -26.80
N ALA A 354 9.46 -8.51 -27.55
CA ALA A 354 9.29 -8.37 -29.00
C ALA A 354 7.80 -8.52 -29.35
N ALA A 355 7.43 -8.35 -30.62
CA ALA A 355 6.09 -8.67 -31.10
C ALA A 355 6.09 -9.87 -32.06
N PHE A 356 5.08 -10.73 -31.97
CA PHE A 356 4.90 -11.88 -32.85
C PHE A 356 3.55 -11.78 -33.55
N PHE A 357 3.58 -11.70 -34.88
CA PHE A 357 2.40 -11.72 -35.74
C PHE A 357 2.29 -13.12 -36.36
N CYS A 358 1.59 -14.02 -35.66
CA CYS A 358 1.42 -15.39 -36.11
C CYS A 358 0.02 -15.58 -36.72
N PRO A 359 -0.11 -16.26 -37.89
CA PRO A 359 -1.40 -16.70 -38.39
C PRO A 359 -2.02 -17.74 -37.48
N GLY A 360 -3.36 -17.75 -37.37
CA GLY A 360 -4.08 -18.69 -36.52
C GLY A 360 -3.77 -20.17 -36.84
N GLN A 361 -3.50 -20.52 -38.09
CA GLN A 361 -3.05 -21.87 -38.45
C GLN A 361 -1.74 -22.27 -37.76
N ALA A 362 -0.76 -21.36 -37.69
CA ALA A 362 0.51 -21.60 -36.99
C ALA A 362 0.30 -21.75 -35.48
N VAL A 363 -0.60 -20.95 -34.91
CA VAL A 363 -0.98 -21.02 -33.49
C VAL A 363 -1.61 -22.38 -33.14
N LEU A 364 -2.48 -22.90 -33.99
CA LEU A 364 -3.06 -24.24 -33.81
C LEU A 364 -2.02 -25.36 -33.93
N ALA A 365 -1.05 -25.20 -34.83
CA ALA A 365 0.01 -26.19 -35.04
C ALA A 365 1.02 -26.21 -33.88
N ALA A 366 1.28 -25.06 -33.26
CA ALA A 366 2.27 -24.91 -32.17
C ALA A 366 1.69 -24.18 -30.93
N PRO A 367 0.65 -24.72 -30.28
CA PRO A 367 -0.06 -24.03 -29.20
C PRO A 367 0.80 -23.84 -27.94
N HIS A 368 1.84 -24.66 -27.76
CA HIS A 368 2.82 -24.48 -26.69
C HIS A 368 3.67 -23.22 -26.90
N ALA A 369 4.23 -23.01 -28.10
CA ALA A 369 5.01 -21.82 -28.43
C ALA A 369 4.16 -20.54 -28.36
N ALA A 370 2.89 -20.61 -28.81
CA ALA A 370 1.94 -19.50 -28.67
C ALA A 370 1.68 -19.12 -27.21
N ARG A 371 1.40 -20.12 -26.34
CA ARG A 371 1.24 -19.89 -24.89
C ARG A 371 2.48 -19.27 -24.27
N ARG A 372 3.66 -19.78 -24.63
CA ARG A 372 4.95 -19.32 -24.14
C ARG A 372 5.21 -17.86 -24.54
N THR A 373 4.95 -17.51 -25.80
CA THR A 373 5.07 -16.14 -26.33
C THR A 373 4.30 -15.14 -25.45
N PHE A 374 3.04 -15.46 -25.12
CA PHE A 374 2.24 -14.61 -24.25
C PHE A 374 2.73 -14.62 -22.78
N ALA A 375 3.05 -15.80 -22.24
CA ALA A 375 3.47 -15.96 -20.84
C ALA A 375 4.81 -15.26 -20.52
N GLU A 376 5.72 -15.20 -21.48
CA GLU A 376 7.00 -14.48 -21.38
C GLU A 376 6.86 -12.97 -21.63
N GLY A 377 5.62 -12.50 -21.87
CA GLY A 377 5.28 -11.10 -21.95
C GLY A 377 5.47 -10.48 -23.34
N HIS A 378 5.79 -11.25 -24.38
CA HIS A 378 5.86 -10.71 -25.74
C HIS A 378 4.48 -10.20 -26.19
N VAL A 379 4.49 -9.23 -27.10
CA VAL A 379 3.25 -8.76 -27.74
C VAL A 379 2.83 -9.79 -28.77
N ILE A 380 1.56 -10.17 -28.75
CA ILE A 380 0.94 -10.99 -29.79
C ILE A 380 0.12 -10.10 -30.73
N GLY A 381 0.19 -10.38 -32.02
CA GLY A 381 -0.56 -9.70 -33.07
C GLY A 381 -1.14 -10.72 -34.05
N SER A 382 -2.19 -10.31 -34.75
CA SER A 382 -2.83 -11.15 -35.77
C SER A 382 -2.07 -11.03 -37.08
N HIS A 383 -1.81 -12.16 -37.73
CA HIS A 383 -1.34 -12.21 -39.12
C HIS A 383 -2.38 -12.85 -40.04
N GLY A 384 -3.66 -12.70 -39.68
CA GLY A 384 -4.77 -13.39 -40.34
C GLY A 384 -4.82 -14.87 -39.97
N TRP A 385 -5.53 -15.65 -40.78
CA TRP A 385 -5.76 -17.08 -40.50
C TRP A 385 -4.73 -17.98 -41.17
N ASP A 386 -4.55 -17.80 -42.48
CA ASP A 386 -3.91 -18.73 -43.41
C ASP A 386 -2.93 -18.03 -44.36
N HIS A 387 -2.39 -16.87 -43.94
CA HIS A 387 -1.42 -16.08 -44.68
C HIS A 387 -1.87 -15.67 -46.11
N ALA A 388 -3.18 -15.55 -46.36
CA ALA A 388 -3.65 -15.05 -47.65
C ALA A 388 -3.33 -13.57 -47.86
N ASP A 389 -3.22 -13.16 -49.13
CA ASP A 389 -3.11 -11.77 -49.49
C ASP A 389 -4.44 -11.04 -49.29
N PHE A 390 -4.50 -10.19 -48.26
CA PHE A 390 -5.70 -9.45 -47.88
C PHE A 390 -6.07 -8.35 -48.88
N SER A 391 -5.17 -7.93 -49.77
CA SER A 391 -5.45 -6.87 -50.76
C SER A 391 -6.47 -7.32 -51.81
N PHE A 392 -6.56 -8.63 -52.09
CA PHE A 392 -7.52 -9.22 -53.01
C PHE A 392 -8.81 -9.70 -52.35
N LEU A 393 -8.89 -9.67 -51.02
CA LEU A 393 -10.07 -10.17 -50.30
C LEU A 393 -11.18 -9.10 -50.23
N PRO A 394 -12.44 -9.47 -50.50
CA PRO A 394 -13.56 -8.61 -50.16
C PRO A 394 -13.69 -8.49 -48.63
N PHE A 395 -14.36 -7.42 -48.18
CA PHE A 395 -14.53 -7.08 -46.76
C PHE A 395 -14.97 -8.28 -45.91
N GLU A 396 -16.01 -9.01 -46.33
CA GLU A 396 -16.56 -10.13 -45.54
C GLU A 396 -15.56 -11.28 -45.38
N SER A 397 -14.83 -11.64 -46.43
CA SER A 397 -13.82 -12.70 -46.36
C SER A 397 -12.64 -12.30 -45.48
N ALA A 398 -12.20 -11.04 -45.56
CA ALA A 398 -11.17 -10.51 -44.68
C ALA A 398 -11.63 -10.52 -43.21
N LEU A 399 -12.86 -10.08 -42.94
CA LEU A 399 -13.44 -10.04 -41.60
C LEU A 399 -13.57 -11.45 -41.01
N GLN A 400 -14.07 -12.41 -41.78
CA GLN A 400 -14.20 -13.81 -41.33
C GLN A 400 -12.86 -14.42 -40.94
N ARG A 401 -11.80 -14.23 -41.75
CA ARG A 401 -10.46 -14.74 -41.44
C ARG A 401 -9.89 -14.13 -40.17
N LEU A 402 -10.07 -12.82 -39.97
CA LEU A 402 -9.63 -12.12 -38.77
C LEU A 402 -10.38 -12.55 -37.51
N LEU A 403 -11.70 -12.78 -37.61
CA LEU A 403 -12.51 -13.26 -36.50
C LEU A 403 -12.20 -14.71 -36.13
N HIS A 404 -11.91 -15.54 -37.14
CA HIS A 404 -11.51 -16.93 -36.94
C HIS A 404 -10.14 -17.03 -36.28
N ASP A 405 -9.14 -16.30 -36.79
CA ASP A 405 -7.83 -16.15 -36.15
C ASP A 405 -7.95 -15.69 -34.68
N SER A 406 -8.75 -14.63 -34.45
CA SER A 406 -9.00 -14.11 -33.10
C SER A 406 -9.64 -15.15 -32.16
N ALA A 407 -10.50 -16.03 -32.68
CA ALA A 407 -11.10 -17.12 -31.90
C ALA A 407 -10.06 -18.20 -31.52
N VAL A 408 -9.12 -18.49 -32.40
CA VAL A 408 -8.03 -19.46 -32.17
C VAL A 408 -7.03 -18.97 -31.13
N TRP A 409 -6.58 -17.72 -31.24
CA TRP A 409 -5.75 -17.09 -30.21
C TRP A 409 -6.46 -17.11 -28.84
N TRP A 410 -7.75 -16.73 -28.81
CA TRP A 410 -8.55 -16.76 -27.60
C TRP A 410 -8.68 -18.17 -27.00
N GLY A 411 -8.95 -19.18 -27.82
CA GLY A 411 -9.10 -20.58 -27.41
C GLY A 411 -7.81 -21.19 -26.87
N THR A 412 -6.65 -20.77 -27.40
CA THR A 412 -5.35 -21.36 -27.08
C THR A 412 -4.80 -20.93 -25.72
N HIS A 413 -4.98 -19.66 -25.34
CA HIS A 413 -4.36 -19.12 -24.12
C HIS A 413 -5.14 -17.99 -23.44
N ARG A 414 -6.42 -17.78 -23.79
CA ARG A 414 -7.29 -16.73 -23.20
C ARG A 414 -6.68 -15.32 -23.26
N ALA A 415 -5.93 -15.03 -24.31
CA ALA A 415 -5.53 -13.68 -24.66
C ALA A 415 -5.88 -13.36 -26.12
N ALA A 416 -5.88 -12.08 -26.45
CA ALA A 416 -6.30 -11.59 -27.75
C ALA A 416 -5.10 -11.05 -28.51
N ALA A 417 -5.08 -11.30 -29.81
CA ALA A 417 -4.14 -10.68 -30.75
C ALA A 417 -4.42 -9.18 -30.97
N THR A 418 -5.58 -8.68 -30.54
CA THR A 418 -5.87 -7.24 -30.53
C THR A 418 -4.94 -6.50 -29.54
N PRO A 419 -4.53 -5.26 -29.85
CA PRO A 419 -5.05 -4.39 -30.91
C PRO A 419 -4.36 -4.51 -32.28
N TYR A 420 -3.35 -5.38 -32.43
CA TYR A 420 -2.45 -5.36 -33.58
C TYR A 420 -2.83 -6.39 -34.64
N PHE A 421 -2.95 -5.93 -35.88
CA PHE A 421 -3.03 -6.78 -37.07
C PHE A 421 -1.94 -6.37 -38.05
N ARG A 422 -1.23 -7.34 -38.63
CA ARG A 422 -0.33 -7.12 -39.76
C ARG A 422 -0.84 -7.93 -40.94
N PRO A 423 -1.14 -7.31 -42.09
CA PRO A 423 -1.54 -8.06 -43.27
C PRO A 423 -0.34 -8.85 -43.82
N PRO A 424 -0.52 -10.12 -44.22
CA PRO A 424 0.45 -10.89 -44.99
C PRO A 424 1.00 -10.09 -46.17
N TYR A 425 2.29 -10.24 -46.44
CA TYR A 425 3.03 -9.51 -47.48
C TYR A 425 3.05 -7.98 -47.32
N GLY A 426 2.47 -7.42 -46.25
CA GLY A 426 2.18 -5.99 -46.16
C GLY A 426 1.08 -5.52 -47.12
N ALA A 427 0.31 -6.46 -47.70
CA ALA A 427 -0.69 -6.20 -48.72
C ALA A 427 -2.05 -5.82 -48.12
N TYR A 428 -2.56 -4.65 -48.43
CA TYR A 428 -3.87 -4.22 -47.93
C TYR A 428 -4.63 -3.36 -48.93
N SER A 429 -5.95 -3.39 -48.80
CA SER A 429 -6.90 -2.52 -49.47
C SER A 429 -7.71 -1.72 -48.44
N PRO A 430 -8.53 -0.74 -48.85
CA PRO A 430 -9.49 -0.10 -47.96
C PRO A 430 -10.44 -1.12 -47.28
N ALA A 431 -10.80 -2.20 -47.99
CA ALA A 431 -11.62 -3.28 -47.43
C ALA A 431 -10.89 -4.04 -46.32
N THR A 432 -9.58 -4.30 -46.49
CA THR A 432 -8.72 -4.88 -45.44
C THR A 432 -8.74 -4.05 -44.17
N LEU A 433 -8.55 -2.73 -44.29
CA LEU A 433 -8.52 -1.83 -43.12
C LEU A 433 -9.89 -1.73 -42.44
N ALA A 434 -10.97 -1.67 -43.22
CA ALA A 434 -12.33 -1.70 -42.69
C ALA A 434 -12.61 -3.00 -41.94
N ALA A 435 -12.20 -4.15 -42.49
CA ALA A 435 -12.35 -5.46 -41.86
C ALA A 435 -11.53 -5.57 -40.55
N ALA A 436 -10.27 -5.09 -40.55
CA ALA A 436 -9.44 -5.03 -39.35
C ALA A 436 -10.11 -4.22 -38.23
N GLY A 437 -10.63 -3.03 -38.56
CA GLY A 437 -11.39 -2.21 -37.63
C GLY A 437 -12.67 -2.92 -37.13
N ALA A 438 -13.44 -3.53 -38.03
CA ALA A 438 -14.65 -4.28 -37.67
C ALA A 438 -14.35 -5.47 -36.74
N ALA A 439 -13.21 -6.13 -36.91
CA ALA A 439 -12.73 -7.22 -36.05
C ALA A 439 -12.13 -6.75 -34.71
N GLY A 440 -11.96 -5.44 -34.49
CA GLY A 440 -11.48 -4.88 -33.22
C GLY A 440 -9.99 -4.51 -33.19
N TYR A 441 -9.27 -4.62 -34.32
CA TYR A 441 -7.86 -4.22 -34.40
C TYR A 441 -7.77 -2.71 -34.60
N THR A 442 -7.26 -1.99 -33.61
CA THR A 442 -7.10 -0.52 -33.70
C THR A 442 -5.84 -0.13 -34.46
N GLU A 443 -4.90 -1.06 -34.64
CA GLU A 443 -3.61 -0.80 -35.28
C GLU A 443 -3.34 -1.84 -36.36
N THR A 444 -3.25 -1.37 -37.61
CA THR A 444 -2.69 -2.16 -38.71
C THR A 444 -1.20 -1.82 -38.81
N VAL A 445 -0.35 -2.78 -38.44
CA VAL A 445 1.09 -2.60 -38.28
C VAL A 445 1.83 -3.07 -39.51
N LEU A 446 2.69 -2.21 -40.05
CA LEU A 446 3.69 -2.51 -41.08
C LEU A 446 5.10 -2.41 -40.47
N TRP A 447 6.06 -1.96 -41.25
CA TRP A 447 7.46 -1.78 -40.86
C TRP A 447 8.11 -0.68 -41.71
N ASP A 448 9.21 -0.13 -41.22
CA ASP A 448 10.10 0.75 -41.99
C ASP A 448 11.48 0.15 -42.26
N VAL A 449 11.81 -0.97 -41.61
CA VAL A 449 13.06 -1.71 -41.80
C VAL A 449 12.74 -3.14 -42.23
N ASP A 450 13.23 -3.53 -43.41
CA ASP A 450 13.05 -4.86 -43.99
C ASP A 450 14.41 -5.43 -44.45
N PRO A 451 15.01 -6.36 -43.68
CA PRO A 451 16.27 -6.99 -44.05
C PRO A 451 16.11 -8.10 -45.10
N ARG A 452 14.86 -8.46 -45.46
CA ARG A 452 14.51 -9.59 -46.34
C ARG A 452 15.10 -10.92 -45.87
N ASP A 453 14.97 -11.21 -44.57
CA ASP A 453 15.49 -12.45 -43.96
C ASP A 453 14.89 -13.73 -44.57
N TRP A 454 13.66 -13.66 -45.10
CA TRP A 454 13.02 -14.73 -45.88
C TRP A 454 13.80 -15.15 -47.14
N THR A 455 14.69 -14.29 -47.67
CA THR A 455 15.59 -14.63 -48.78
C THR A 455 16.83 -15.43 -48.34
N ARG A 456 17.02 -15.63 -47.02
CA ARG A 456 18.19 -16.26 -46.39
C ARG A 456 19.52 -15.63 -46.84
N PRO A 457 19.71 -14.31 -46.66
CA PRO A 457 20.90 -13.61 -47.14
C PRO A 457 22.18 -13.92 -46.35
N GLY A 458 22.07 -14.71 -45.26
CA GLY A 458 23.14 -14.95 -44.30
C GLY A 458 23.07 -13.97 -43.12
N THR A 459 23.46 -14.46 -41.94
CA THR A 459 23.30 -13.75 -40.66
C THR A 459 24.00 -12.38 -40.60
N ALA A 460 25.18 -12.26 -41.22
CA ALA A 460 25.93 -11.02 -41.30
C ALA A 460 25.23 -9.97 -42.17
N VAL A 461 24.75 -10.38 -43.35
CA VAL A 461 24.02 -9.51 -44.28
C VAL A 461 22.69 -9.07 -43.69
N LEU A 462 21.96 -9.99 -43.04
CA LEU A 462 20.73 -9.68 -42.30
C LEU A 462 21.00 -8.58 -41.27
N THR A 463 22.00 -8.78 -40.41
CA THR A 463 22.37 -7.81 -39.37
C THR A 463 22.76 -6.46 -39.98
N GLN A 464 23.57 -6.46 -41.04
CA GLN A 464 23.99 -5.25 -41.73
C GLN A 464 22.79 -4.47 -42.28
N ARG A 465 21.84 -5.14 -42.95
CA ARG A 465 20.64 -4.50 -43.50
C ARG A 465 19.77 -3.88 -42.42
N VAL A 466 19.56 -4.56 -41.30
CA VAL A 466 18.82 -3.97 -40.17
C VAL A 466 19.52 -2.71 -39.67
N LEU A 467 20.84 -2.75 -39.47
CA LEU A 467 21.58 -1.60 -38.94
C LEU A 467 21.69 -0.45 -39.95
N ALA A 468 21.59 -0.70 -41.25
CA ALA A 468 21.62 0.36 -42.25
C ALA A 468 20.44 1.33 -42.06
N ASP A 469 19.25 0.79 -41.78
CA ASP A 469 17.99 1.56 -41.78
C ASP A 469 17.43 1.81 -40.36
N ALA A 470 17.80 1.00 -39.36
CA ALA A 470 17.28 1.12 -38.01
C ALA A 470 17.64 2.46 -37.35
N ARG A 471 16.61 3.14 -36.86
CA ARG A 471 16.69 4.44 -36.18
C ARG A 471 15.65 4.50 -35.04
N PRO A 472 15.72 5.51 -34.14
CA PRO A 472 14.72 5.66 -33.10
C PRO A 472 13.29 5.66 -33.66
N GLY A 473 12.43 4.82 -33.09
CA GLY A 473 11.05 4.62 -33.49
C GLY A 473 10.82 3.59 -34.60
N SER A 474 11.86 2.94 -35.11
CA SER A 474 11.73 1.92 -36.17
C SER A 474 11.01 0.64 -35.71
N ILE A 475 10.21 0.09 -36.61
CA ILE A 475 9.59 -1.23 -36.51
C ILE A 475 10.31 -2.12 -37.52
N ILE A 476 10.99 -3.15 -37.02
CA ILE A 476 11.84 -4.05 -37.80
C ILE A 476 11.06 -5.33 -38.11
N LEU A 477 10.84 -5.62 -39.39
CA LEU A 477 10.25 -6.88 -39.85
C LEU A 477 11.30 -7.98 -39.86
N LEU A 478 10.95 -9.12 -39.24
CA LEU A 478 11.68 -10.37 -39.24
C LEU A 478 10.65 -11.50 -39.34
N HIS A 479 11.10 -12.72 -39.61
CA HIS A 479 10.28 -13.93 -39.62
C HIS A 479 10.86 -14.94 -38.64
N THR A 480 10.04 -15.86 -38.12
CA THR A 480 10.52 -16.95 -37.27
C THR A 480 11.26 -18.01 -38.10
N LEU A 481 12.47 -17.69 -38.56
CA LEU A 481 13.30 -18.57 -39.39
C LEU A 481 14.56 -18.98 -38.66
N THR A 482 15.09 -20.16 -38.98
CA THR A 482 16.32 -20.69 -38.37
C THR A 482 17.51 -19.73 -38.56
N GLU A 483 17.66 -19.10 -39.73
CA GLU A 483 18.73 -18.10 -39.96
C GLU A 483 18.51 -16.83 -39.13
N THR A 484 17.28 -16.34 -39.04
CA THR A 484 16.92 -15.18 -38.21
C THR A 484 17.21 -15.44 -36.74
N ALA A 485 16.86 -16.64 -36.24
CA ALA A 485 17.20 -17.07 -34.88
C ALA A 485 18.72 -17.11 -34.65
N ALA A 486 19.50 -17.56 -35.64
CA ALA A 486 20.96 -17.58 -35.57
C ALA A 486 21.60 -16.17 -35.61
N ALA A 487 20.99 -15.22 -36.34
CA ALA A 487 21.46 -13.83 -36.41
C ALA A 487 21.11 -13.01 -35.16
N LEU A 488 20.03 -13.38 -34.46
CA LEU A 488 19.43 -12.57 -33.41
C LEU A 488 20.40 -12.16 -32.28
N PRO A 489 21.26 -13.03 -31.72
CA PRO A 489 22.20 -12.61 -30.67
C PRO A 489 23.15 -11.50 -31.12
N THR A 490 23.71 -11.62 -32.33
CA THR A 490 24.60 -10.62 -32.92
C THR A 490 23.87 -9.33 -33.23
N LEU A 491 22.63 -9.42 -33.74
CA LEU A 491 21.78 -8.27 -34.02
C LEU A 491 21.45 -7.48 -32.75
N LEU A 492 21.03 -8.16 -31.68
CA LEU A 492 20.72 -7.52 -30.39
C LEU A 492 21.92 -6.77 -29.83
N GLU A 493 23.10 -7.39 -29.88
CA GLU A 493 24.34 -6.76 -29.44
C GLU A 493 24.70 -5.55 -30.32
N ALA A 494 24.51 -5.64 -31.63
CA ALA A 494 24.81 -4.53 -32.53
C ALA A 494 23.85 -3.35 -32.35
N LEU A 495 22.56 -3.59 -32.14
CA LEU A 495 21.58 -2.56 -31.80
C LEU A 495 21.95 -1.87 -30.48
N ARG A 496 22.33 -2.65 -29.47
CA ARG A 496 22.80 -2.14 -28.17
C ARG A 496 24.02 -1.24 -28.33
N ARG A 497 25.01 -1.62 -29.16
CA ARG A 497 26.18 -0.78 -29.46
C ARG A 497 25.82 0.52 -30.19
N ARG A 498 24.76 0.53 -31.01
CA ARG A 498 24.23 1.78 -31.59
C ARG A 498 23.37 2.58 -30.60
N GLY A 499 23.18 2.07 -29.39
CA GLY A 499 22.32 2.62 -28.34
C GLY A 499 20.84 2.64 -28.73
N LEU A 500 20.41 1.69 -29.57
CA LEU A 500 19.01 1.43 -29.88
C LEU A 500 18.53 0.27 -29.00
N LEU A 501 17.55 0.53 -28.15
CA LEU A 501 16.99 -0.45 -27.23
C LEU A 501 15.78 -1.16 -27.87
N PRO A 502 15.82 -2.49 -28.06
CA PRO A 502 14.64 -3.26 -28.43
C PRO A 502 13.59 -3.25 -27.32
N VAL A 503 12.34 -2.94 -27.68
CA VAL A 503 11.18 -2.96 -26.78
C VAL A 503 9.98 -3.63 -27.45
N GLY A 504 8.94 -3.92 -26.68
CA GLY A 504 7.65 -4.35 -27.24
C GLY A 504 7.03 -3.26 -28.10
N ILE A 505 6.28 -3.64 -29.14
CA ILE A 505 5.64 -2.66 -30.04
C ILE A 505 4.57 -1.82 -29.31
N ASP A 506 3.97 -2.37 -28.26
CA ASP A 506 3.07 -1.67 -27.33
C ASP A 506 3.76 -0.51 -26.62
N GLU A 507 4.96 -0.75 -26.09
CA GLU A 507 5.78 0.28 -25.46
C GLU A 507 6.24 1.33 -26.47
N LEU A 508 6.71 0.90 -27.65
CA LEU A 508 7.17 1.79 -28.70
C LEU A 508 6.05 2.75 -29.17
N ILE A 509 4.84 2.23 -29.37
CA ILE A 509 3.68 3.03 -29.79
C ILE A 509 3.20 3.94 -28.65
N ALA A 510 3.23 3.49 -27.40
CA ALA A 510 2.87 4.31 -26.25
C ALA A 510 3.86 5.48 -26.03
N ALA A 511 5.14 5.28 -26.36
CA ALA A 511 6.19 6.29 -26.29
C ALA A 511 6.21 7.27 -27.49
N SER A 512 5.24 7.19 -28.39
CA SER A 512 5.18 8.03 -29.59
C SER A 512 4.63 9.43 -29.31
N GLU A 513 5.33 10.45 -29.84
CA GLU A 513 4.79 11.82 -29.92
C GLU A 513 3.90 11.99 -31.17
N TYR A 514 4.15 11.19 -32.21
CA TYR A 514 3.38 11.17 -33.45
C TYR A 514 3.55 9.82 -34.17
N ARG A 515 2.50 9.34 -34.85
CA ARG A 515 2.51 8.10 -35.63
C ARG A 515 2.77 8.39 -37.10
N VAL A 516 3.68 7.66 -37.74
CA VAL A 516 3.98 7.84 -39.16
C VAL A 516 3.30 6.71 -39.95
N SER A 517 2.37 7.09 -40.82
CA SER A 517 1.76 6.17 -41.78
C SER A 517 2.67 6.00 -42.99
N ALA A 518 2.85 4.77 -43.48
CA ALA A 518 3.59 4.53 -44.70
C ALA A 518 2.87 5.18 -45.91
N PRO A 519 3.60 5.78 -46.87
CA PRO A 519 3.10 5.91 -48.23
C PRO A 519 2.78 4.50 -48.75
N GLY A 520 1.63 4.31 -49.41
CA GLY A 520 1.31 3.02 -50.02
C GLY A 520 2.47 2.54 -50.90
N TRP A 521 2.98 1.33 -50.64
CA TRP A 521 4.12 0.79 -51.37
C TRP A 521 3.75 0.60 -52.86
N PRO A 522 4.69 0.84 -53.80
CA PRO A 522 4.38 0.95 -55.23
C PRO A 522 3.71 -0.28 -55.88
N TRP A 523 3.91 -1.49 -55.34
CA TRP A 523 3.31 -2.70 -55.92
C TRP A 523 1.79 -2.81 -55.69
N ALA A 524 1.22 -2.08 -54.74
CA ALA A 524 -0.24 -1.98 -54.57
C ALA A 524 -0.94 -1.30 -55.77
N ARG A 525 -0.18 -0.72 -56.71
CA ARG A 525 -0.70 -0.15 -57.97
C ARG A 525 -0.33 -0.97 -59.22
N ALA A 526 0.52 -1.99 -59.11
CA ALA A 526 1.08 -2.71 -60.25
C ALA A 526 0.21 -3.88 -60.77
N GLY A 527 -1.06 -3.96 -60.36
CA GLY A 527 -2.02 -4.99 -60.80
C GLY A 527 -3.14 -4.47 -61.72
N ALA A 528 -2.94 -3.32 -62.37
CA ALA A 528 -3.85 -2.79 -63.38
C ALA A 528 -3.10 -2.52 -64.69
N ARG A 529 -2.66 -3.61 -65.32
CA ARG A 529 -2.58 -3.82 -66.78
C ARG A 529 -2.17 -5.25 -67.09
#